data_AF-A0A2T0LQS9-F1
#
_entry.id   AF-A0A2T0LQS9-F1
#
_cell.length_a   1.000
_cell.length_b   1.000
_cell.length_c   1.000
_cell.angle_alpha   90.00
_cell.angle_beta   90.00
_cell.angle_gamma   90.00
#
_symmetry.space_group_name_H-M   'P 1'
#
loop_
_entity.id
_entity.type
_entity.pdbx_description
1 polymer ?
#
loop_
_entity_poly.entity_id
_entity_poly.type
_entity_poly.pdbx_seq_one_letter_code
_entity_poly.pdbx_strand_id
1 'polypeptide(L)'
;MATALDHDDAFVRLVDQIRGRGTNPMLERIDPYRSLILTSVEMPQFLQELARLRLLAMTTEDLRVVREFEDLARECATNPMLQLHLDGD
;
A
#
# COMPACT_ATOMS: atom_id res chain seq x y z
N MET A 1 -12.74 -11.04 -6.25
CA MET A 1 -11.82 -9.89 -6.43
C MET A 1 -12.03 -9.02 -5.21
N ALA A 2 -11.02 -8.90 -4.35
CA ALA A 2 -11.08 -8.02 -3.18
C ALA A 2 -10.46 -6.68 -3.57
N THR A 3 -11.09 -5.58 -3.17
CA THR A 3 -10.70 -4.22 -3.55
C THR A 3 -10.68 -3.37 -2.28
N ALA A 4 -9.61 -2.61 -2.08
CA ALA A 4 -9.55 -1.53 -1.10
C ALA A 4 -9.67 -0.21 -1.85
N LEU A 5 -10.40 0.75 -1.27
CA LEU A 5 -10.57 2.07 -1.83
C LEU A 5 -9.77 3.06 -0.99
N ASP A 6 -9.02 3.94 -1.64
CA ASP A 6 -8.36 5.04 -0.96
C ASP A 6 -9.35 6.20 -0.76
N HIS A 7 -10.14 6.13 0.30
CA HIS A 7 -11.09 7.21 0.61
C HIS A 7 -10.36 8.47 1.06
N ASP A 8 -10.78 9.62 0.52
CA ASP A 8 -10.24 10.95 0.80
C ASP A 8 -8.72 11.07 0.58
N ASP A 9 -8.17 10.29 -0.36
CA ASP A 9 -6.74 10.21 -0.70
C ASP A 9 -5.83 9.96 0.52
N ALA A 10 -6.35 9.28 1.54
CA ALA A 10 -5.69 9.11 2.83
C ALA A 10 -4.37 8.32 2.69
N PHE A 11 -4.37 7.24 1.92
CA PHE A 11 -3.22 6.41 1.66
C PHE A 11 -2.17 7.13 0.81
N VAL A 12 -2.60 7.78 -0.29
CA VAL A 12 -1.71 8.62 -1.11
C VAL A 12 -1.04 9.70 -0.26
N ARG A 13 -1.80 10.39 0.58
CA ARG A 13 -1.27 11.42 1.49
C ARG A 13 -0.21 10.88 2.44
N LEU A 14 -0.39 9.66 2.99
CA LEU A 14 0.61 9.03 3.85
C LEU A 14 1.88 8.68 3.05
N VAL A 15 1.73 8.14 1.84
CA VAL A 15 2.85 7.81 0.95
C VAL A 15 3.64 9.08 0.58
N ASP A 16 2.97 10.19 0.34
CA ASP A 16 3.65 11.44 0.00
C ASP A 16 4.49 12.02 1.17
N GLN A 17 4.12 11.75 2.43
CA GLN A 17 4.92 12.18 3.59
C GLN A 17 6.28 11.47 3.71
N ILE A 18 6.36 10.26 3.17
CA ILE A 18 7.59 9.44 3.19
C ILE A 18 8.38 9.52 1.89
N ARG A 19 7.80 10.09 0.82
CA ARG A 19 8.40 10.13 -0.50
C ARG A 19 9.75 10.86 -0.50
N GLY A 20 10.74 10.30 -1.20
CA GLY A 20 12.08 10.87 -1.30
C GLY A 20 12.94 10.71 -0.05
N ARG A 21 12.49 9.98 0.97
CA ARG A 21 13.30 9.63 2.16
C ARG A 21 14.16 8.38 1.93
N GLY A 22 13.86 7.58 0.91
CA GLY A 22 14.64 6.40 0.51
C GLY A 22 14.49 5.19 1.43
N THR A 23 13.56 5.25 2.40
CA THR A 23 13.33 4.18 3.39
C THR A 23 12.19 3.24 3.02
N ASN A 24 11.41 3.58 2.00
CA ASN A 24 10.26 2.79 1.54
C ASN A 24 10.24 2.74 -0.01
N PRO A 25 11.25 2.12 -0.63
CA PRO A 25 11.41 2.14 -2.08
C PRO A 25 10.24 1.49 -2.85
N MET A 26 9.44 0.62 -2.22
CA MET A 26 8.24 0.07 -2.85
C MET A 26 7.06 1.03 -2.79
N LEU A 27 6.78 1.62 -1.63
CA LEU A 27 5.73 2.64 -1.49
C LEU A 27 6.03 3.88 -2.34
N GLU A 28 7.30 4.24 -2.50
CA GLU A 28 7.71 5.36 -3.35
C GLU A 28 7.42 5.14 -4.85
N ARG A 29 7.17 3.89 -5.30
CA ARG A 29 6.72 3.58 -6.67
C ARG A 29 5.24 3.89 -6.90
N ILE A 30 4.46 4.09 -5.84
CA ILE A 30 3.04 4.40 -5.96
C ILE A 30 2.89 5.79 -6.58
N ASP A 31 2.10 5.85 -7.63
CA ASP A 31 1.81 7.05 -8.40
C ASP A 31 0.27 7.16 -8.49
N PRO A 32 -0.35 8.22 -7.94
CA PRO A 32 -1.81 8.39 -7.97
C PRO A 32 -2.42 8.43 -9.37
N TYR A 33 -1.60 8.60 -10.43
CA TYR A 33 -2.03 8.70 -11.81
C TYR A 33 -1.65 7.47 -12.65
N ARG A 34 -1.09 6.42 -12.04
CA ARG A 34 -0.67 5.21 -12.75
C ARG A 34 -0.97 3.96 -11.96
N SER A 35 -1.36 2.90 -12.66
CA SER A 35 -1.46 1.58 -12.05
C SER A 35 -0.07 1.02 -11.71
N LEU A 36 0.03 0.43 -10.53
CA LEU A 36 1.16 -0.37 -10.09
C LEU A 36 0.68 -1.78 -9.75
N ILE A 37 1.23 -2.77 -10.44
CA ILE A 37 0.94 -4.18 -10.20
C ILE A 37 2.07 -4.77 -9.37
N LEU A 38 1.73 -5.38 -8.24
CA LEU A 38 2.65 -6.09 -7.36
C LEU A 38 2.32 -7.58 -7.33
N THR A 39 3.35 -8.41 -7.41
CA THR A 39 3.25 -9.87 -7.34
C THR A 39 3.51 -10.40 -5.93
N SER A 40 3.23 -11.68 -5.70
CA SER A 40 3.52 -12.37 -4.43
C SER A 40 4.98 -12.23 -3.97
N VAL A 41 5.93 -12.08 -4.90
CA VAL A 41 7.36 -11.87 -4.61
C VAL A 41 7.62 -10.52 -3.94
N GLU A 42 6.83 -9.51 -4.28
CA GLU A 42 6.96 -8.14 -3.76
C GLU A 42 6.24 -7.97 -2.41
N MET A 43 5.26 -8.83 -2.08
CA MET A 43 4.42 -8.70 -0.89
C MET A 43 5.18 -8.63 0.44
N PRO A 44 6.25 -9.43 0.70
CA PRO A 44 6.98 -9.33 1.95
C PRO A 44 7.60 -7.95 2.18
N GLN A 45 8.14 -7.33 1.11
CA GLN A 45 8.67 -5.97 1.18
C GLN A 45 7.54 -4.96 1.35
N PHE A 46 6.47 -5.08 0.57
CA PHE A 46 5.31 -4.19 0.66
C PHE A 46 4.72 -4.17 2.07
N LEU A 47 4.51 -5.35 2.67
CA LEU A 47 4.01 -5.50 4.05
C LEU A 47 4.93 -4.86 5.08
N GLN A 48 6.25 -4.99 4.91
CA GLN A 48 7.22 -4.36 5.80
C GLN A 48 7.14 -2.83 5.73
N GLU A 49 6.99 -2.28 4.52
CA GLU A 49 6.88 -0.84 4.32
C GLU A 49 5.52 -0.30 4.81
N LEU A 50 4.41 -1.02 4.59
CA LEU A 50 3.09 -0.70 5.16
C LEU A 50 3.13 -0.67 6.69
N ALA A 51 3.84 -1.62 7.33
CA ALA A 51 3.98 -1.62 8.78
C ALA A 51 4.72 -0.38 9.30
N ARG A 52 5.67 0.19 8.52
CA ARG A 52 6.31 1.48 8.84
C ARG A 52 5.35 2.64 8.60
N LEU A 53 4.61 2.62 7.50
CA LEU A 53 3.60 3.65 7.16
C LEU A 53 2.53 3.74 8.25
N ARG A 54 2.10 2.60 8.80
CA ARG A 54 1.15 2.52 9.92
C ARG A 54 1.62 3.26 11.18
N LEU A 55 2.92 3.40 11.39
CA LEU A 55 3.47 4.18 12.52
C LEU A 55 3.31 5.70 12.32
N LEU A 56 3.05 6.15 11.09
CA LEU A 56 2.82 7.55 10.74
C LEU A 56 1.33 7.90 10.66
N ALA A 57 0.45 6.90 10.69
CA ALA A 57 -0.99 7.10 10.69
C ALA A 57 -1.43 7.83 11.98
N MET A 58 -2.04 9.00 11.82
CA MET A 58 -2.44 9.85 12.94
C MET A 58 -3.95 9.80 13.21
N THR A 59 -4.73 9.35 12.23
CA THR A 59 -6.19 9.27 12.32
C THR A 59 -6.69 7.83 12.25
N THR A 60 -7.92 7.60 12.71
CA THR A 60 -8.58 6.30 12.58
C THR A 60 -8.73 5.89 11.11
N GLU A 61 -8.99 6.84 10.21
CA GLU A 61 -9.09 6.56 8.78
C GLU A 61 -7.74 6.18 8.17
N ASP A 62 -6.65 6.87 8.52
CA ASP A 62 -5.29 6.50 8.10
C ASP A 62 -4.95 5.05 8.53
N LEU A 63 -5.29 4.68 9.77
CA LEU A 63 -5.07 3.33 10.28
C LEU A 63 -5.93 2.29 9.56
N ARG A 64 -7.18 2.66 9.26
CA ARG A 64 -8.12 1.79 8.56
C ARG A 64 -7.63 1.50 7.14
N VAL A 65 -7.30 2.54 6.37
CA VAL A 65 -6.87 2.38 4.98
C VAL A 65 -5.58 1.55 4.90
N VAL A 66 -4.57 1.84 5.73
CA VAL A 66 -3.33 1.05 5.75
C VAL A 66 -3.60 -0.41 6.09
N ARG A 67 -4.53 -0.68 7.01
CA ARG A 67 -4.91 -2.05 7.37
C ARG A 67 -5.60 -2.78 6.22
N GLU A 68 -6.49 -2.12 5.48
CA GLU A 68 -7.14 -2.70 4.30
C GLU A 68 -6.08 -3.12 3.24
N PHE A 69 -5.07 -2.27 2.99
CA PHE A 69 -3.94 -2.62 2.13
C PHE A 69 -3.08 -3.76 2.70
N GLU A 70 -2.81 -3.80 4.01
CA GLU A 70 -2.09 -4.90 4.65
C GLU A 70 -2.81 -6.24 4.47
N ASP A 71 -4.14 -6.27 4.64
CA ASP A 71 -4.92 -7.49 4.55
C ASP A 71 -4.95 -8.04 3.11
N LEU A 72 -5.10 -7.17 2.10
CA LEU A 72 -4.98 -7.56 0.69
C LEU A 72 -3.58 -8.07 0.33
N ALA A 73 -2.54 -7.40 0.84
CA ALA A 73 -1.16 -7.79 0.60
C ALA A 73 -0.83 -9.15 1.25
N ARG A 74 -1.38 -9.45 2.43
CA ARG A 74 -1.26 -10.77 3.08
C ARG A 74 -1.93 -11.86 2.25
N GLU A 75 -3.11 -11.58 1.69
CA GLU A 75 -3.79 -12.53 0.79
C GLU A 75 -2.91 -12.82 -0.44
N CYS A 76 -2.40 -11.77 -1.10
CA CYS A 76 -1.50 -11.91 -2.25
C CYS A 76 -0.18 -12.61 -1.91
N ALA A 77 0.33 -12.46 -0.68
CA ALA A 77 1.54 -13.13 -0.22
C ALA A 77 1.35 -14.66 -0.10
N THR A 78 0.16 -15.10 0.27
CA THR A 78 -0.15 -16.52 0.50
C THR A 78 -0.60 -17.27 -0.75
N ASN A 79 -0.98 -16.56 -1.81
CA ASN A 79 -1.40 -17.14 -3.08
C ASN A 79 -0.58 -16.57 -4.26
N PRO A 80 0.38 -17.33 -4.81
CA PRO A 80 1.21 -16.89 -5.93
C PRO A 80 0.45 -16.57 -7.23
N MET A 81 -0.81 -16.98 -7.36
CA MET A 81 -1.65 -16.69 -8.53
C MET A 81 -2.34 -15.33 -8.43
N LEU A 82 -2.29 -14.67 -7.27
CA LEU A 82 -2.87 -13.35 -7.06
C LEU A 82 -1.83 -12.25 -7.31
N GLN A 83 -2.34 -11.10 -7.71
CA GLN A 83 -1.60 -9.86 -7.87
C GLN A 83 -2.37 -8.76 -7.19
N LEU A 84 -1.65 -7.84 -6.54
CA LEU A 84 -2.22 -6.62 -6.00
C LEU A 84 -2.11 -5.52 -7.06
N HIS A 85 -3.25 -4.97 -7.46
CA HIS A 85 -3.33 -3.87 -8.42
C HIS A 85 -3.63 -2.61 -7.61
N LEU A 86 -2.71 -1.65 -7.66
CA LEU A 86 -2.84 -0.33 -7.07
C LEU A 86 -3.16 0.62 -8.22
N ASP A 87 -4.44 0.86 -8.46
CA ASP A 87 -4.91 1.68 -9.57
C ASP A 87 -5.05 3.14 -9.12
N GLY A 88 -4.40 4.04 -9.87
CA GLY A 88 -4.62 5.47 -9.77
C GLY A 88 -5.93 5.90 -10.43
N ASP A 89 -6.35 7.13 -10.15
CA ASP A 89 -7.57 7.75 -10.73
C ASP A 89 -7.31 8.36 -12.13
#